data_AF-A0A4W6D3M7-F1
#
_entry.id   AF-A0A4W6D3M7-F1
#
_cell.length_a   1.000
_cell.length_b   1.000
_cell.length_c   1.000
_cell.angle_alpha   90.00
_cell.angle_beta   90.00
_cell.angle_gamma   90.00
#
_symmetry.space_group_name_H-M   'P 1'
#
loop_
_entity.id
_entity.type
_entity.pdbx_description
1 polymer ?
#
loop_
_entity_poly.entity_id
_entity_poly.type
_entity_poly.pdbx_seq_one_letter_code
_entity_poly.pdbx_strand_id
1 'polypeptide(L)'
;MQSVYQHLISLLFVFSSLHVDQLTEGCSCALSHPQDAFCNSEIVIRAKVVGKKLLRDGPFGTMRYTVKQMKMYKGFDKVQHVQHIYTSASESSCGVKFDINKYQYLITGRVYNDKVYTGLCNFNEQWDRLSLAQKKGINHRYQLGCSCRIKACRYLPCFVTSKNECLWTDMLSHFGNSGYQSRHYACIQQKEGYCSWYRGMTARDKTTINATDP
;
A
#
# COMPACT_ATOMS: atom_id res chain seq x y z
N MET A 1 -49.06 2.48 39.45
CA MET A 1 -48.63 3.09 38.17
C MET A 1 -47.13 3.43 38.13
N GLN A 2 -46.54 4.04 39.17
CA GLN A 2 -45.09 4.37 39.20
C GLN A 2 -44.15 3.16 39.08
N SER A 3 -44.42 2.05 39.79
CA SER A 3 -43.55 0.85 39.77
C SER A 3 -43.47 0.21 38.38
N VAL A 4 -44.58 0.16 37.63
CA VAL A 4 -44.62 -0.38 36.26
C VAL A 4 -43.79 0.48 35.30
N TYR A 5 -43.83 1.80 35.46
CA TYR A 5 -43.04 2.75 34.67
C TYR A 5 -41.53 2.60 34.91
N GLN A 6 -41.15 2.34 36.17
CA GLN A 6 -39.77 2.14 36.57
C GLN A 6 -39.20 0.82 36.05
N HIS A 7 -40.00 -0.26 36.02
CA HIS A 7 -39.62 -1.52 35.38
C HIS A 7 -39.51 -1.40 33.86
N LEU A 8 -40.41 -0.64 33.22
CA LEU A 8 -40.34 -0.37 31.78
C LEU A 8 -39.10 0.42 31.38
N ILE A 9 -38.72 1.43 32.17
CA ILE A 9 -37.49 2.22 31.96
C ILE A 9 -36.26 1.33 32.13
N SER A 10 -36.19 0.52 33.19
CA SER A 10 -35.07 -0.42 33.39
C SER A 10 -34.96 -1.46 32.27
N LEU A 11 -36.09 -2.00 31.79
CA LEU A 11 -36.11 -2.91 30.63
C LEU A 11 -35.61 -2.21 29.35
N LEU A 12 -36.04 -0.97 29.09
CA LEU A 12 -35.55 -0.17 27.97
C LEU A 12 -34.03 0.07 28.04
N PHE A 13 -33.49 0.37 29.22
CA PHE A 13 -32.04 0.51 29.41
C PHE A 13 -31.28 -0.81 29.18
N VAL A 14 -31.81 -1.94 29.61
CA VAL A 14 -31.22 -3.27 29.37
C VAL A 14 -31.27 -3.65 27.88
N PHE A 15 -32.40 -3.40 27.19
CA PHE A 15 -32.50 -3.64 25.74
C PHE A 15 -31.59 -2.73 24.91
N SER A 16 -31.36 -1.50 25.37
CA SER A 16 -30.45 -0.54 24.72
C SER A 16 -28.98 -0.93 24.89
N SER A 17 -28.62 -1.51 26.03
CA SER A 17 -27.24 -1.97 26.31
C SER A 17 -26.91 -3.32 25.68
N LEU A 18 -27.91 -4.14 25.33
CA LEU A 18 -27.75 -5.37 24.54
C LEU A 18 -27.56 -5.12 23.03
N HIS A 19 -27.70 -3.89 22.54
CA HIS A 19 -27.60 -3.54 21.12
C HIS A 19 -26.25 -2.93 20.70
N VAL A 20 -25.27 -2.84 21.60
CA VAL A 20 -23.99 -2.17 21.31
C VAL A 20 -22.87 -3.18 21.27
N ASP A 21 -22.81 -3.95 20.19
CA ASP A 21 -21.59 -4.56 19.67
C ASP A 21 -21.74 -4.79 18.15
N GLN A 22 -22.22 -3.77 17.42
CA GLN A 22 -21.88 -3.70 16.00
C GLN A 22 -20.41 -3.33 15.92
N LEU A 23 -19.55 -4.35 15.85
CA LEU A 23 -18.18 -4.20 15.34
C LEU A 23 -18.31 -3.50 13.99
N THR A 24 -17.92 -2.23 13.95
CA THR A 24 -17.82 -1.51 12.69
C THR A 24 -16.65 -2.10 11.93
N GLU A 25 -16.94 -2.98 10.97
CA GLU A 25 -15.90 -3.49 10.08
C GLU A 25 -15.37 -2.34 9.23
N GLY A 26 -14.16 -1.89 9.56
CA GLY A 26 -13.41 -0.90 8.81
C GLY A 26 -12.24 -1.54 8.05
N CYS A 27 -11.76 -0.86 7.02
CA CYS A 27 -10.60 -1.28 6.26
C CYS A 27 -9.33 -1.26 7.14
N SER A 28 -8.68 -2.42 7.26
CA SER A 28 -7.38 -2.55 7.91
C SER A 28 -6.35 -3.12 6.94
N CYS A 29 -5.20 -2.46 6.82
CA CYS A 29 -4.14 -2.83 5.88
C CYS A 29 -2.89 -3.29 6.63
N ALA A 30 -2.26 -4.35 6.14
CA ALA A 30 -0.91 -4.70 6.58
C ALA A 30 0.09 -3.69 6.00
N LEU A 31 1.00 -3.18 6.84
CA LEU A 31 2.08 -2.30 6.37
C LEU A 31 2.99 -3.10 5.42
N SER A 32 3.27 -2.52 4.25
CA SER A 32 4.07 -3.14 3.19
C SER A 32 5.18 -2.20 2.75
N HIS A 33 6.37 -2.74 2.53
CA HIS A 33 7.47 -1.95 1.99
C HIS A 33 7.12 -1.52 0.55
N PRO A 34 7.49 -0.30 0.10
CA PRO A 34 7.17 0.18 -1.26
C PRO A 34 7.58 -0.77 -2.39
N GLN A 35 8.68 -1.50 -2.20
CA GLN A 35 9.11 -2.55 -3.13
C GLN A 35 8.13 -3.73 -3.19
N ASP A 36 7.66 -4.23 -2.05
CA ASP A 36 6.68 -5.32 -2.02
C ASP A 36 5.37 -4.87 -2.67
N ALA A 37 4.93 -3.64 -2.39
CA ALA A 37 3.76 -3.07 -3.02
C ALA A 37 3.92 -2.95 -4.55
N PHE A 38 5.11 -2.58 -5.04
CA PHE A 38 5.44 -2.58 -6.46
C PHE A 38 5.43 -4.00 -7.05
N CYS A 39 6.06 -4.96 -6.38
CA CYS A 39 6.19 -6.34 -6.87
C CYS A 39 4.85 -7.08 -6.89
N ASN A 40 4.00 -6.87 -5.88
CA ASN A 40 2.69 -7.50 -5.74
C ASN A 40 1.58 -6.83 -6.57
N SER A 41 1.85 -5.66 -7.16
CA SER A 41 0.92 -4.97 -8.07
C SER A 41 1.11 -5.43 -9.51
N GLU A 42 0.04 -5.54 -10.27
CA GLU A 42 0.11 -5.88 -11.69
C GLU A 42 0.37 -4.65 -12.55
N ILE A 43 -0.04 -3.48 -12.05
CA ILE A 43 0.14 -2.20 -12.72
C ILE A 43 0.66 -1.14 -11.77
N VAL A 44 1.58 -0.33 -12.27
CA VAL A 44 2.19 0.79 -11.54
C VAL A 44 2.33 1.97 -12.48
N ILE A 45 1.64 3.08 -12.18
CA ILE A 45 1.61 4.28 -13.03
C ILE A 45 1.82 5.55 -12.22
N ARG A 46 2.34 6.59 -12.89
CA ARG A 46 2.21 7.98 -12.46
C ARG A 46 1.11 8.62 -13.27
N ALA A 47 0.09 9.17 -12.60
CA ALA A 47 -1.04 9.78 -13.27
C ALA A 47 -1.57 11.00 -12.50
N LYS A 48 -2.26 11.89 -13.22
CA LYS A 48 -3.03 12.99 -12.63
C LYS A 48 -4.52 12.64 -12.70
N VAL A 49 -5.22 12.76 -11.58
CA VAL A 49 -6.67 12.54 -11.53
C VAL A 49 -7.38 13.78 -12.05
N VAL A 50 -8.25 13.62 -13.05
CA VAL A 50 -8.92 14.73 -13.75
C VAL A 50 -10.44 14.73 -13.57
N GLY A 51 -11.02 13.62 -13.10
CA GLY A 51 -12.44 13.54 -12.79
C GLY A 51 -12.77 12.32 -11.95
N LYS A 52 -13.99 12.29 -11.39
CA LYS A 52 -14.52 11.14 -10.66
C LYS A 52 -16.01 10.95 -10.95
N LYS A 53 -16.48 9.71 -10.92
CA LYS A 53 -17.89 9.33 -11.06
C LYS A 53 -18.19 8.17 -10.13
N LEU A 54 -19.21 8.32 -9.30
CA LEU A 54 -19.77 7.22 -8.52
C LEU A 54 -20.61 6.32 -9.43
N LEU A 55 -20.29 5.05 -9.49
CA LEU A 55 -21.06 4.01 -10.13
C LEU A 55 -21.90 3.31 -9.07
N ARG A 56 -23.19 3.14 -9.34
CA ARG A 56 -24.14 2.46 -8.44
C ARG A 56 -24.31 1.01 -8.89
N ASP A 57 -23.20 0.28 -8.95
CA ASP A 57 -23.10 -1.09 -9.45
C ASP A 57 -23.23 -2.16 -8.33
N GLY A 58 -23.67 -1.77 -7.14
CA GLY A 58 -23.91 -2.65 -6.00
C GLY A 58 -24.22 -1.88 -4.71
N PRO A 59 -24.39 -2.58 -3.58
CA PRO A 59 -24.74 -1.96 -2.29
C PRO A 59 -23.66 -1.00 -1.76
N PHE A 60 -22.38 -1.27 -2.07
CA PHE A 60 -21.25 -0.45 -1.62
C PHE A 60 -20.81 0.62 -2.63
N GLY A 61 -21.20 0.47 -3.91
CA GLY A 61 -20.83 1.36 -5.01
C GLY A 61 -19.33 1.36 -5.36
N THR A 62 -19.03 1.72 -6.61
CA THR A 62 -17.66 1.84 -7.11
C THR A 62 -17.35 3.28 -7.48
N MET A 63 -16.27 3.84 -6.95
CA MET A 63 -15.75 5.12 -7.41
C MET A 63 -14.83 4.91 -8.62
N ARG A 64 -15.20 5.50 -9.76
CA ARG A 64 -14.36 5.53 -10.96
C ARG A 64 -13.69 6.88 -11.10
N TYR A 65 -12.37 6.89 -11.14
CA TYR A 65 -11.56 8.06 -11.43
C TYR A 65 -11.13 8.08 -12.90
N THR A 66 -11.30 9.22 -13.57
CA THR A 66 -10.67 9.48 -14.87
C THR A 66 -9.29 10.03 -14.62
N VAL A 67 -8.29 9.45 -15.27
CA VAL A 67 -6.89 9.80 -15.07
C VAL A 67 -6.20 10.14 -16.38
N LYS A 68 -5.27 11.09 -16.32
CA LYS A 68 -4.28 11.34 -17.36
C LYS A 68 -3.01 10.58 -17.00
N GLN A 69 -2.80 9.40 -17.60
CA GLN A 69 -1.57 8.63 -17.42
C GLN A 69 -0.38 9.46 -17.94
N MET A 70 0.63 9.66 -17.08
CA MET A 70 1.85 10.39 -17.42
C MET A 70 3.01 9.43 -17.72
N LYS A 71 3.11 8.35 -16.93
CA LYS A 71 4.12 7.31 -17.12
C LYS A 71 3.61 5.98 -16.57
N MET A 72 3.92 4.90 -17.28
CA MET A 72 3.75 3.53 -16.78
C MET A 72 5.12 2.97 -16.41
N TYR A 73 5.19 2.26 -15.29
CA TYR A 73 6.41 1.61 -14.79
C TYR A 73 6.29 0.08 -14.79
N LYS A 74 5.06 -0.45 -14.69
CA LYS A 74 4.74 -1.88 -14.71
C LYS A 74 3.33 -2.07 -15.29
N GLY A 75 3.08 -3.20 -15.95
CA GLY A 75 1.77 -3.59 -16.48
C GLY A 75 1.58 -3.35 -17.98
N PHE A 76 2.67 -3.15 -18.74
CA PHE A 76 2.64 -2.92 -20.20
C PHE A 76 2.01 -4.09 -20.99
N ASP A 77 2.10 -5.30 -20.45
CA ASP A 77 1.51 -6.53 -20.99
C ASP A 77 0.03 -6.71 -20.61
N LYS A 78 -0.45 -5.96 -19.60
CA LYS A 78 -1.83 -6.06 -19.08
C LYS A 78 -2.74 -5.00 -19.67
N VAL A 79 -2.29 -3.75 -19.70
CA VAL A 79 -3.07 -2.61 -20.17
C VAL A 79 -2.15 -1.66 -20.93
N GLN A 80 -2.50 -1.36 -22.18
CA GLN A 80 -1.70 -0.44 -23.02
C GLN A 80 -1.74 1.00 -22.49
N HIS A 81 -2.92 1.47 -22.08
CA HIS A 81 -3.12 2.82 -21.57
C HIS A 81 -4.26 2.89 -20.55
N VAL A 82 -3.96 3.43 -19.36
CA VAL A 82 -4.93 3.55 -18.26
C VAL A 82 -5.66 4.88 -18.35
N GLN A 83 -6.94 4.83 -18.72
CA GLN A 83 -7.85 5.98 -18.71
C GLN A 83 -8.68 6.08 -17.44
N HIS A 84 -8.97 4.93 -16.82
CA HIS A 84 -9.85 4.81 -15.67
C HIS A 84 -9.24 3.95 -14.58
N ILE A 85 -9.46 4.37 -13.35
CA ILE A 85 -9.07 3.64 -12.14
C ILE A 85 -10.31 3.48 -11.28
N TYR A 86 -10.49 2.29 -10.74
CA TYR A 86 -11.65 1.89 -9.97
C TYR A 86 -11.22 1.60 -8.53
N THR A 87 -12.04 2.02 -7.58
CA THR A 87 -11.85 1.76 -6.15
C THR A 87 -13.22 1.69 -5.50
N SER A 88 -13.30 1.08 -4.32
CA SER A 88 -14.54 1.14 -3.53
C SER A 88 -14.96 2.59 -3.26
N ALA A 89 -16.26 2.86 -3.19
CA ALA A 89 -16.78 4.21 -2.97
C ALA A 89 -16.57 4.74 -1.54
N SER A 90 -16.44 3.85 -0.56
CA SER A 90 -16.20 4.20 0.85
C SER A 90 -14.80 3.81 1.31
N GLU A 91 -14.18 4.66 2.13
CA GLU A 91 -12.92 4.36 2.82
C GLU A 91 -13.04 3.17 3.78
N SER A 92 -14.21 3.00 4.42
CA SER A 92 -14.47 1.84 5.30
C SER A 92 -14.36 0.51 4.54
N SER A 93 -14.64 0.52 3.23
CA SER A 93 -14.51 -0.63 2.33
C SER A 93 -13.23 -0.55 1.49
N CYS A 94 -12.15 0.02 2.04
CA CYS A 94 -10.83 0.19 1.43
C CYS A 94 -10.79 1.09 0.20
N GLY A 95 -11.74 2.01 0.07
CA GLY A 95 -11.80 2.99 -1.01
C GLY A 95 -10.77 4.11 -0.88
N VAL A 96 -10.04 4.43 -1.94
CA VAL A 96 -9.07 5.53 -1.97
C VAL A 96 -9.73 6.83 -2.41
N LYS A 97 -9.49 7.92 -1.68
CA LYS A 97 -9.86 9.26 -2.11
C LYS A 97 -8.68 9.97 -2.76
N PHE A 98 -8.82 10.29 -4.05
CA PHE A 98 -7.88 11.14 -4.76
C PHE A 98 -8.40 12.58 -4.92
N ASP A 99 -7.49 13.56 -4.81
CA ASP A 99 -7.79 14.95 -5.11
C ASP A 99 -7.78 15.20 -6.62
N ILE A 100 -8.87 15.76 -7.13
CA ILE A 100 -9.03 16.04 -8.55
C ILE A 100 -8.23 17.28 -8.92
N ASN A 101 -7.49 17.20 -10.02
CA ASN A 101 -6.71 18.29 -10.63
C ASN A 101 -5.62 18.93 -9.75
N LYS A 102 -5.37 18.40 -8.55
CA LYS A 102 -4.45 18.98 -7.56
C LYS A 102 -3.04 18.38 -7.64
N TYR A 103 -2.93 17.06 -7.51
CA TYR A 103 -1.63 16.38 -7.40
C TYR A 103 -1.43 15.37 -8.53
N GLN A 104 -0.17 14.96 -8.69
CA GLN A 104 0.19 13.76 -9.44
C GLN A 104 0.39 12.63 -8.43
N TYR A 105 -0.10 11.45 -8.75
CA TYR A 105 -0.05 10.30 -7.87
C TYR A 105 0.78 9.19 -8.50
N LEU A 106 1.56 8.51 -7.68
CA LEU A 106 1.90 7.11 -7.94
C LEU A 106 0.68 6.28 -7.57
N ILE A 107 0.23 5.43 -8.49
CA ILE A 107 -0.91 4.55 -8.28
C ILE A 107 -0.46 3.12 -8.59
N THR A 108 -0.72 2.22 -7.66
CA THR A 108 -0.43 0.80 -7.77
C THR A 108 -1.73 0.02 -7.65
N GLY A 109 -1.84 -1.10 -8.37
CA GLY A 109 -3.11 -1.82 -8.40
C GLY A 109 -3.05 -3.16 -9.11
N ARG A 110 -4.23 -3.75 -9.26
CA ARG A 110 -4.48 -5.00 -9.99
C ARG A 110 -5.35 -4.72 -11.20
N VAL A 111 -5.25 -5.60 -12.19
CA VAL A 111 -6.04 -5.54 -13.42
C VAL A 111 -7.03 -6.69 -13.39
N TYR A 112 -8.31 -6.36 -13.49
CA TYR A 112 -9.38 -7.36 -13.56
C TYR A 112 -10.36 -6.96 -14.66
N ASN A 113 -10.60 -7.85 -15.64
CA ASN A 113 -11.43 -7.58 -16.82
C ASN A 113 -11.07 -6.24 -17.48
N ASP A 114 -9.78 -6.04 -17.79
CA ASP A 114 -9.19 -4.83 -18.39
C ASP A 114 -9.41 -3.51 -17.62
N LYS A 115 -9.87 -3.61 -16.37
CA LYS A 115 -10.06 -2.47 -15.48
C LYS A 115 -9.00 -2.48 -14.39
N VAL A 116 -8.46 -1.30 -14.12
CA VAL A 116 -7.45 -1.10 -13.07
C VAL A 116 -8.15 -0.82 -11.75
N TYR A 117 -7.95 -1.70 -10.77
CA TYR A 117 -8.47 -1.54 -9.42
C TYR A 117 -7.35 -1.20 -8.44
N THR A 118 -7.64 -0.26 -7.54
CA THR A 118 -6.78 0.12 -6.41
C THR A 118 -7.61 0.21 -5.14
N GLY A 119 -6.95 0.07 -3.98
CA GLY A 119 -7.55 0.28 -2.67
C GLY A 119 -6.58 0.98 -1.69
N LEU A 120 -7.04 1.23 -0.46
CA LEU A 120 -6.26 1.89 0.58
C LEU A 120 -4.98 1.12 0.97
N CYS A 121 -4.97 -0.20 0.78
CA CYS A 121 -3.81 -1.04 1.09
C CYS A 121 -2.76 -1.08 -0.04
N ASN A 122 -3.07 -0.49 -1.20
CA ASN A 122 -2.08 -0.31 -2.26
C ASN A 122 -1.17 0.88 -1.94
N PHE A 123 0.03 0.89 -2.52
CA PHE A 123 0.94 2.00 -2.39
C PHE A 123 0.53 3.13 -3.33
N ASN A 124 -0.36 3.98 -2.83
CA ASN A 124 -0.85 5.19 -3.52
C ASN A 124 -0.35 6.40 -2.77
N GLU A 125 0.44 7.24 -3.43
CA GLU A 125 1.06 8.39 -2.77
C GLU A 125 1.21 9.56 -3.73
N GLN A 126 1.22 10.77 -3.19
CA GLN A 126 1.54 11.95 -3.99
C GLN A 126 2.97 11.84 -4.51
N TRP A 127 3.16 12.04 -5.81
CA TRP A 127 4.46 11.89 -6.47
C TRP A 127 5.55 12.76 -5.83
N ASP A 128 5.18 13.96 -5.37
CA ASP A 128 6.13 14.90 -4.77
C ASP A 128 6.54 14.52 -3.34
N ARG A 129 5.73 13.70 -2.65
CA ARG A 129 6.05 13.17 -1.30
C ARG A 129 7.01 11.98 -1.34
N LEU A 130 7.15 11.32 -2.49
CA LEU A 130 8.08 10.22 -2.68
C LEU A 130 9.52 10.71 -2.60
N SER A 131 10.35 9.96 -1.86
CA SER A 131 11.79 10.22 -1.80
C SER A 131 12.46 10.01 -3.16
N LEU A 132 13.65 10.59 -3.35
CA LEU A 132 14.45 10.33 -4.54
C LEU A 132 14.79 8.84 -4.70
N ALA A 133 15.00 8.13 -3.60
CA ALA A 133 15.30 6.69 -3.62
C ALA A 133 14.07 5.87 -4.02
N GLN A 134 12.87 6.23 -3.56
CA GLN A 134 11.61 5.58 -3.98
C GLN A 134 11.35 5.84 -5.46
N LYS A 135 11.51 7.08 -5.95
CA LYS A 135 11.40 7.42 -7.38
C LYS A 135 12.38 6.60 -8.23
N LYS A 136 13.62 6.44 -7.80
CA LYS A 136 14.61 5.55 -8.45
C LYS A 136 14.22 4.07 -8.32
N GLY A 137 13.65 3.67 -7.18
CA GLY A 137 13.13 2.32 -6.94
C GLY A 137 12.09 1.92 -7.98
N ILE A 138 11.06 2.75 -8.12
CA ILE A 138 9.94 2.54 -9.04
C ILE A 138 10.38 2.49 -10.51
N ASN A 139 11.40 3.28 -10.89
CA ASN A 139 11.88 3.29 -12.28
C ASN A 139 12.61 2.01 -12.68
N HIS A 140 13.35 1.37 -11.76
CA HIS A 140 14.21 0.24 -12.13
C HIS A 140 14.53 -0.72 -10.99
N ARG A 141 14.82 -0.24 -9.78
CA ARG A 141 15.40 -1.12 -8.74
C ARG A 141 14.40 -2.09 -8.13
N TYR A 142 13.15 -1.68 -7.95
CA TYR A 142 12.15 -2.56 -7.34
C TYR A 142 11.86 -3.78 -8.21
N GLN A 143 11.80 -3.61 -9.53
CA GLN A 143 11.66 -4.73 -10.47
C GLN A 143 12.82 -5.73 -10.35
N LEU A 144 14.06 -5.25 -10.23
CA LEU A 144 15.25 -6.09 -10.04
C LEU A 144 15.25 -6.85 -8.70
N GLY A 145 14.53 -6.32 -7.71
CA GLY A 145 14.44 -6.87 -6.37
C GLY A 145 13.22 -7.77 -6.13
N CYS A 146 12.33 -7.97 -7.10
CA CYS A 146 11.11 -8.76 -6.88
C CYS A 146 11.36 -10.26 -6.61
N SER A 147 12.56 -10.78 -6.89
CA SER A 147 12.99 -12.12 -6.49
C SER A 147 13.48 -12.19 -5.03
N CYS A 148 13.74 -11.04 -4.41
CA CYS A 148 14.15 -10.94 -3.01
C CYS A 148 12.93 -10.79 -2.09
N ARG A 149 12.98 -11.43 -0.93
CA ARG A 149 11.93 -11.38 0.09
C ARG A 149 12.26 -10.32 1.14
N ILE A 150 11.36 -9.37 1.34
CA ILE A 150 11.47 -8.41 2.44
C ILE A 150 10.78 -9.00 3.67
N LYS A 151 11.55 -9.29 4.72
CA LYS A 151 11.08 -9.90 5.96
C LYS A 151 10.83 -8.83 7.01
N ALA A 152 9.57 -8.53 7.30
CA ALA A 152 9.20 -7.58 8.35
C ALA A 152 9.63 -8.09 9.74
N CYS A 153 10.31 -7.24 10.50
CA CYS A 153 10.67 -7.48 11.89
C CYS A 153 9.70 -6.74 12.81
N ARG A 154 8.73 -7.47 13.38
CA ARG A 154 7.70 -6.89 14.27
C ARG A 154 8.06 -6.91 15.74
N TYR A 155 8.81 -7.93 16.18
CA TYR A 155 9.21 -8.12 17.57
C TYR A 155 10.63 -8.68 17.60
N LEU A 156 11.47 -8.15 18.48
CA LEU A 156 12.82 -8.65 18.65
C LEU A 156 12.82 -10.00 19.39
N PRO A 157 13.76 -10.90 19.07
CA PRO A 157 14.82 -10.75 18.07
C PRO A 157 14.37 -11.18 16.66
N CYS A 158 14.89 -10.53 15.62
CA CYS A 158 14.64 -10.90 14.22
C CYS A 158 15.94 -11.14 13.46
N PHE A 159 15.96 -12.19 12.64
CA PHE A 159 17.13 -12.56 11.84
C PHE A 159 16.74 -12.96 10.42
N VAL A 160 17.68 -12.77 9.51
CA VAL A 160 17.62 -13.30 8.15
C VAL A 160 17.74 -14.83 8.21
N THR A 161 16.81 -15.53 7.58
CA THR A 161 16.77 -17.01 7.58
C THR A 161 17.24 -17.62 6.26
N SER A 162 17.33 -16.80 5.20
CA SER A 162 17.73 -17.23 3.87
C SER A 162 18.55 -16.14 3.17
N LYS A 163 19.44 -16.55 2.24
CA LYS A 163 20.24 -15.62 1.43
C LYS A 163 19.41 -14.66 0.59
N ASN A 164 18.15 -14.99 0.28
CA ASN A 164 17.27 -14.13 -0.53
C ASN A 164 16.41 -13.16 0.30
N GLU A 165 16.71 -12.95 1.58
CA GLU A 165 15.91 -12.11 2.47
C GLU A 165 16.62 -10.81 2.87
N CYS A 166 15.89 -9.69 2.90
CA CYS A 166 16.32 -8.47 3.59
C CYS A 166 15.43 -8.23 4.81
N LEU A 167 16.05 -7.95 5.96
CA LEU A 167 15.33 -7.68 7.20
C LEU A 167 14.81 -6.24 7.23
N TRP A 168 13.50 -6.07 7.35
CA TRP A 168 12.84 -4.77 7.42
C TRP A 168 12.50 -4.40 8.85
N THR A 169 13.23 -3.43 9.41
CA THR A 169 13.21 -3.05 10.83
C THR A 169 12.45 -1.77 11.12
N ASP A 170 11.97 -1.03 10.10
CA ASP A 170 11.18 0.20 10.31
C ASP A 170 9.95 -0.05 11.22
N MET A 171 9.43 -1.27 11.20
CA MET A 171 8.30 -1.72 12.02
C MET A 171 8.55 -1.67 13.53
N LEU A 172 9.81 -1.69 13.96
CA LEU A 172 10.17 -1.62 15.38
C LEU A 172 10.15 -0.18 15.93
N SER A 173 10.47 0.81 15.09
CA SER A 173 10.65 2.21 15.48
C SER A 173 9.53 3.13 15.00
N HIS A 174 8.75 2.72 14.00
CA HIS A 174 7.73 3.55 13.39
C HIS A 174 6.37 2.83 13.38
N PHE A 175 5.53 3.14 14.37
CA PHE A 175 4.12 2.76 14.36
C PHE A 175 3.40 3.57 13.26
N GLY A 176 3.29 2.97 12.06
CA GLY A 176 2.38 3.43 11.00
C GLY A 176 2.93 4.40 9.95
N ASN A 177 4.20 4.81 10.01
CA ASN A 177 4.83 5.69 9.01
C ASN A 177 5.91 4.97 8.18
N SER A 178 6.14 5.44 6.95
CA SER A 178 7.27 4.97 6.12
C SER A 178 8.59 5.30 6.82
N GLY A 179 9.21 4.31 7.44
CA GLY A 179 10.50 4.45 8.10
C GLY A 179 11.66 4.64 7.13
N TYR A 180 12.86 4.70 7.68
CA TYR A 180 14.07 5.03 6.94
C TYR A 180 14.38 4.01 5.83
N GLN A 181 14.21 2.72 6.09
CA GLN A 181 14.43 1.68 5.07
C GLN A 181 13.45 1.84 3.91
N SER A 182 12.17 2.02 4.21
CA SER A 182 11.10 2.23 3.23
C SER A 182 11.32 3.46 2.35
N ARG A 183 11.91 4.51 2.90
CA ARG A 183 12.18 5.76 2.17
C ARG A 183 13.49 5.72 1.39
N HIS A 184 14.49 4.90 1.76
CA HIS A 184 15.85 5.06 1.22
C HIS A 184 16.44 3.82 0.56
N TYR A 185 15.91 2.63 0.80
CA TYR A 185 16.52 1.38 0.36
C TYR A 185 15.61 0.57 -0.58
N ALA A 186 16.25 -0.31 -1.33
CA ALA A 186 15.63 -1.38 -2.11
C ALA A 186 16.38 -2.68 -1.79
N CYS A 187 15.67 -3.79 -1.61
CA CYS A 187 16.25 -5.10 -1.40
C CYS A 187 16.54 -5.73 -2.76
N ILE A 188 17.80 -5.85 -3.15
CA ILE A 188 18.17 -6.34 -4.50
C ILE A 188 19.18 -7.47 -4.42
N GLN A 189 19.18 -8.31 -5.46
CA GLN A 189 20.13 -9.41 -5.58
C GLN A 189 21.52 -8.89 -5.99
N GLN A 190 22.51 -9.23 -5.17
CA GLN A 190 23.93 -8.94 -5.41
C GLN A 190 24.58 -10.01 -6.29
N LYS A 191 25.83 -9.77 -6.72
CA LYS A 191 26.55 -10.65 -7.66
C LYS A 191 26.71 -12.09 -7.14
N GLU A 192 26.83 -12.26 -5.83
CA GLU A 192 27.01 -13.56 -5.17
C GLU A 192 25.68 -14.28 -4.85
N GLY A 193 24.57 -13.77 -5.38
CA GLY A 193 23.25 -14.40 -5.28
C GLY A 193 22.48 -14.11 -3.99
N TYR A 194 23.09 -13.45 -2.99
CA TYR A 194 22.38 -12.97 -1.80
C TYR A 194 21.65 -11.64 -2.06
N CYS A 195 20.56 -11.42 -1.34
CA CYS A 195 19.81 -10.17 -1.34
C CYS A 195 20.28 -9.28 -0.20
N SER A 196 20.45 -7.98 -0.47
CA SER A 196 20.79 -7.01 0.56
C SER A 196 20.16 -5.65 0.28
N TRP A 197 20.07 -4.83 1.33
CA TRP A 197 19.61 -3.46 1.23
C TRP A 197 20.57 -2.61 0.41
N TYR A 198 20.04 -1.92 -0.59
CA TYR A 198 20.79 -1.08 -1.52
C TYR A 198 20.22 0.34 -1.56
N ARG A 199 21.09 1.31 -1.25
CA ARG A 199 20.76 2.75 -1.23
C ARG A 199 21.12 3.47 -2.53
N GLY A 200 21.98 2.88 -3.36
CA GLY A 200 22.31 3.44 -4.67
C GLY A 200 23.26 4.62 -4.69
N MET A 201 24.09 4.76 -3.66
CA MET A 201 25.25 5.66 -3.63
C MET A 201 26.56 4.94 -3.98
N THR A 202 26.58 3.61 -3.94
CA THR A 202 27.76 2.80 -4.28
C THR A 202 27.55 2.04 -5.60
N ALA A 203 28.59 1.98 -6.42
CA ALA A 203 28.62 1.12 -7.60
C ALA A 203 28.50 -0.35 -7.17
N ARG A 204 27.79 -1.17 -7.95
CA ARG A 204 27.51 -2.59 -7.69
C ARG A 204 28.76 -3.46 -7.46
N ASP A 205 29.95 -2.92 -7.76
CA ASP A 205 31.25 -3.57 -7.62
C ASP A 205 31.97 -3.39 -6.28
N LYS A 206 31.48 -2.52 -5.38
CA LYS A 206 32.15 -2.25 -4.11
C LYS A 206 31.21 -2.40 -2.93
N THR A 207 30.78 -3.61 -2.61
CA THR A 207 30.04 -3.86 -1.36
C THR A 207 30.26 -5.28 -0.81
N THR A 208 31.42 -5.53 -0.20
CA THR A 208 31.46 -6.19 1.11
C THR A 208 30.81 -5.23 2.11
N ILE A 209 29.48 -5.15 2.10
CA ILE A 209 28.73 -4.51 3.18
C ILE A 209 28.06 -5.65 3.92
N ASN A 210 28.45 -5.82 5.18
CA ASN A 210 27.89 -6.80 6.11
C ASN A 210 26.38 -6.86 5.95
N ALA A 211 25.84 -8.06 5.70
CA ALA A 211 24.41 -8.32 5.54
C ALA A 211 23.58 -8.08 6.83
N THR A 212 24.17 -7.42 7.82
CA THR A 212 23.66 -7.24 9.18
C THR A 212 23.67 -5.80 9.68
N ASP A 213 24.17 -4.82 8.90
CA ASP A 213 24.24 -3.42 9.38
C ASP A 213 23.17 -2.52 8.69
N PRO A 214 22.42 -1.68 9.44
CA PRO A 214 21.35 -0.80 8.92
C PRO A 214 21.78 0.25 7.87
#